data_AF-D6V8G3-F1
#
_entry.id   AF-D6V8G3-F1
#
_cell.length_a   1.000
_cell.length_b   1.000
_cell.length_c   1.000
_cell.angle_alpha   90.00
_cell.angle_beta   90.00
_cell.angle_gamma   90.00
#
_symmetry.space_group_name_H-M   'P 1'
#
loop_
_entity.id
_entity.type
_entity.pdbx_description
1 polymer ?
#
loop_
_entity_poly.entity_id
_entity_poly.type
_entity_poly.pdbx_seq_one_letter_code
_entity_poly.pdbx_strand_id
1 'polypeptide(L)' 'MGYRFENGWRIQLDVLNLFDTKADQITYAYGSMLKTDNLFAMCKLGAPPAAVCSNGAMDRVLHPVEPLAVRLTLAGRF' A
#
# COMPACT_ATOMS: atom_id res chain seq x y z
N MET A 1 21.27 7.04 9.81
CA MET A 1 22.50 7.78 10.19
C MET A 1 22.13 9.25 10.38
N GLY A 2 22.68 9.97 11.36
CA GLY A 2 22.34 11.38 11.53
C GLY A 2 23.33 12.16 12.38
N TYR A 3 23.36 13.47 12.18
CA TYR A 3 24.22 14.41 12.89
C TYR A 3 23.39 15.57 13.45
N ARG A 4 23.69 15.97 14.68
CA ARG A 4 23.06 17.10 15.35
C ARG A 4 24.13 18.14 15.62
N PHE A 5 23.92 19.34 15.09
CA PHE A 5 24.77 20.50 15.31
C PHE A 5 24.38 21.18 16.63
N GLU A 6 25.35 21.82 17.28
CA GLU A 6 25.14 22.56 18.53
C GLU A 6 24.21 23.77 18.32
N ASN A 7 24.17 24.33 17.11
CA ASN A 7 23.30 25.43 16.70
C ASN A 7 21.81 25.04 16.52
N GLY A 8 21.39 23.87 17.01
CA GLY A 8 20.00 23.42 17.01
C GLY A 8 19.54 22.69 15.73
N TRP A 9 20.38 22.58 14.72
CA TRP A 9 20.07 21.86 13.48
C TRP A 9 20.35 20.35 13.58
N ARG A 10 19.54 19.55 12.90
CA ARG A 10 19.70 18.09 12.79
C ARG A 10 19.53 17.65 11.34
N ILE A 11 20.46 16.84 10.87
CA ILE A 11 20.40 16.14 9.59
C ILE A 11 20.31 14.63 9.87
N GLN A 12 19.41 13.95 9.18
CA GLN A 12 19.25 12.50 9.28
C GLN A 12 19.04 11.89 7.89
N LEU A 13 19.72 10.78 7.64
CA LEU A 13 19.61 9.95 6.45
C LEU A 13 19.16 8.55 6.85
N ASP A 14 18.00 8.14 6.38
CA ASP A 14 17.45 6.79 6.56
C ASP A 14 17.41 6.08 5.19
N VAL A 15 17.70 4.77 5.19
CA VAL A 15 17.49 3.91 4.02
C VAL A 15 16.47 2.85 4.42
N LEU A 16 15.33 2.85 3.75
CA LEU A 16 14.21 1.93 3.93
C LEU A 16 14.34 0.80 2.91
N ASN A 17 14.07 -0.44 3.33
CA ASN A 17 14.20 -1.64 2.51
C ASN A 17 15.55 -1.75 1.77
N LEU A 18 16.67 -1.71 2.51
CA LEU A 18 18.05 -1.67 1.96
C LEU A 18 18.36 -2.79 0.96
N PHE A 19 17.77 -3.97 1.12
CA PHE A 19 17.98 -5.13 0.25
C PHE A 19 16.94 -5.26 -0.87
N ASP A 20 16.07 -4.26 -1.04
CA ASP A 20 14.96 -4.27 -2.00
C ASP A 20 14.12 -5.57 -1.96
N THR A 21 13.86 -6.05 -0.75
CA THR A 21 13.11 -7.29 -0.54
C THR A 21 11.70 -7.12 -1.10
N LYS A 22 11.27 -8.09 -1.91
CA LYS A 22 9.89 -8.18 -2.41
C LYS A 22 9.12 -9.12 -1.49
N ALA A 23 8.27 -8.54 -0.66
CA ALA A 23 7.44 -9.26 0.28
C ALA A 23 6.08 -8.57 0.43
N ASP A 24 5.15 -9.31 1.01
CA ASP A 24 3.81 -8.83 1.28
C ASP A 24 3.80 -8.24 2.69
N GLN A 25 3.41 -6.97 2.84
CA GLN A 25 3.26 -6.35 4.16
C GLN A 25 2.04 -6.97 4.85
N ILE A 26 0.91 -7.00 4.15
CA ILE A 26 -0.33 -7.67 4.57
C ILE A 26 -1.10 -8.11 3.32
N THR A 27 -1.67 -9.30 3.36
CA THR A 27 -2.55 -9.82 2.30
C THR A 27 -3.95 -10.04 2.87
N TYR A 28 -4.93 -9.30 2.36
CA TYR A 28 -6.33 -9.43 2.80
C TYR A 28 -7.13 -10.27 1.81
N ALA A 29 -7.97 -11.17 2.33
CA ALA A 29 -8.97 -11.85 1.53
C ALA A 29 -10.31 -11.13 1.70
N TYR A 30 -10.82 -10.53 0.63
CA TYR A 30 -12.17 -9.97 0.64
C TYR A 30 -12.79 -10.00 -0.75
N GLY A 31 -14.13 -9.94 -0.76
CA GLY A 31 -14.91 -9.85 -1.99
C GLY A 31 -14.86 -8.42 -2.52
N SER A 32 -14.34 -8.25 -3.73
CA SER A 32 -14.28 -6.97 -4.40
C SER A 32 -14.67 -7.11 -5.86
N MET A 33 -14.97 -6.00 -6.51
CA MET A 33 -15.40 -6.01 -7.89
C MET A 33 -14.89 -4.75 -8.59
N LEU A 34 -13.91 -4.92 -9.47
CA LEU A 34 -13.44 -3.87 -10.36
C LEU A 34 -14.35 -3.77 -11.57
N LYS A 35 -14.40 -2.60 -12.21
CA LYS A 35 -15.18 -2.39 -13.44
C LYS A 35 -14.72 -3.29 -14.60
N THR A 36 -13.50 -3.78 -14.53
CA THR A 36 -12.89 -4.72 -15.47
C THR A 36 -13.30 -6.16 -15.24
N ASP A 37 -13.88 -6.49 -14.09
CA ASP A 37 -14.26 -7.86 -13.77
C ASP A 37 -15.52 -8.26 -14.53
N ASN A 38 -15.54 -9.50 -15.03
CA ASN A 38 -16.72 -10.02 -15.74
C ASN A 38 -17.97 -10.02 -14.85
N LEU A 39 -17.80 -10.29 -13.54
CA LEU A 39 -18.89 -10.24 -12.57
C LEU A 39 -19.54 -8.84 -12.50
N PHE A 40 -18.78 -7.76 -12.70
CA PHE A 40 -19.30 -6.39 -12.76
C PHE A 40 -20.24 -6.18 -13.93
N ALA A 41 -19.83 -6.62 -15.12
CA ALA A 41 -20.68 -6.55 -16.31
C ALA A 41 -21.97 -7.36 -16.13
N MET A 42 -21.88 -8.57 -15.57
CA MET A 42 -23.04 -9.44 -15.31
C MET A 42 -23.98 -8.86 -14.25
N CYS A 43 -23.44 -8.30 -13.16
CA CYS A 43 -24.23 -7.66 -12.11
C CYS A 43 -24.97 -6.42 -12.60
N LYS A 44 -24.37 -5.64 -13.52
CA LYS A 44 -25.03 -4.51 -14.17
C LYS A 44 -26.23 -4.95 -15.04
N LEU A 45 -26.17 -6.16 -15.61
CA LEU A 45 -27.25 -6.77 -16.39
C LEU A 45 -28.28 -7.51 -15.52
N GLY A 46 -28.09 -7.58 -14.20
CA GLY A 46 -29.00 -8.25 -13.28
C GLY A 46 -29.04 -9.77 -13.41
N ALA A 47 -28.03 -10.39 -14.03
CA ALA A 47 -28.00 -11.84 -14.25
C ALA A 47 -27.68 -12.65 -12.97
N PRO A 48 -26.71 -12.26 -12.11
CA PRO A 48 -26.40 -12.96 -10.86
C PRO A 48 -27.34 -12.54 -9.71
N PRO A 49 -27.50 -13.37 -8.66
CA PRO A 49 -28.24 -13.00 -7.46
C PRO A 49 -27.70 -11.74 -6.79
N ALA A 50 -28.58 -10.92 -6.23
CA ALA A 50 -28.20 -9.68 -5.55
C ALA A 50 -27.15 -9.87 -4.45
N ALA A 51 -27.18 -11.00 -3.73
CA ALA A 51 -26.18 -11.35 -2.72
C ALA A 51 -24.77 -11.53 -3.30
N VAL A 52 -24.65 -12.07 -4.52
CA VAL A 52 -23.36 -12.22 -5.21
C VAL A 52 -22.84 -10.85 -5.66
N CYS A 53 -23.73 -10.01 -6.19
CA CYS A 53 -23.37 -8.64 -6.60
C CYS A 53 -23.02 -7.73 -5.42
N SER A 54 -23.57 -7.98 -4.23
CA SER A 54 -23.22 -7.28 -3.00
C SER A 54 -21.89 -7.74 -2.40
N ASN A 55 -21.53 -9.02 -2.55
CA ASN A 55 -20.29 -9.57 -1.99
C ASN A 55 -19.07 -9.37 -2.92
N GLY A 56 -19.26 -9.39 -4.24
CA GLY A 56 -18.16 -9.28 -5.20
C GLY A 56 -17.39 -10.59 -5.41
N ALA A 57 -16.37 -10.53 -6.26
CA ALA A 57 -15.47 -11.64 -6.51
C ALA A 57 -14.43 -11.73 -5.38
N MET A 58 -14.32 -12.91 -4.77
CA MET A 58 -13.32 -13.13 -3.73
C MET A 58 -11.91 -13.10 -4.33
N ASP A 59 -11.07 -12.22 -3.83
CA ASP A 59 -9.67 -12.15 -4.22
C ASP A 59 -8.76 -11.81 -3.03
N ARG A 60 -7.46 -12.00 -3.21
CA ARG A 60 -6.41 -11.56 -2.29
C ARG A 60 -5.86 -10.23 -2.76
N VAL A 61 -6.06 -9.19 -1.95
CA VAL A 61 -5.51 -7.87 -2.23
C VAL A 61 -4.20 -7.71 -1.49
N LEU A 62 -3.14 -7.63 -2.29
CA LEU A 62 -1.76 -7.50 -1.85
C LEU A 62 -1.44 -6.05 -1.49
N HIS A 63 -0.96 -5.83 -0.27
CA HIS A 63 -0.23 -4.61 0.10
C HIS A 63 1.26 -4.94 0.16
N PRO A 64 2.06 -4.54 -0.84
CA PRO A 64 3.48 -4.84 -0.85
C PRO A 64 4.23 -4.05 0.22
N VAL A 65 5.32 -4.61 0.73
CA VAL A 65 6.26 -3.86 1.58
C VAL A 65 6.83 -2.66 0.84
N GLU A 66 7.21 -1.61 1.59
CA GLU A 66 7.74 -0.38 1.00
C GLU A 66 8.98 -0.68 0.14
N PRO A 67 9.10 -0.03 -1.04
CA PRO A 67 10.25 -0.21 -1.91
C PRO A 67 11.54 0.34 -1.27
N LEU A 68 12.70 -0.03 -1.82
CA LEU A 68 13.97 0.63 -1.48
C LEU A 68 13.80 2.15 -1.61
N ALA A 69 13.90 2.87 -0.51
CA ALA A 69 13.72 4.30 -0.46
C ALA A 69 14.76 4.96 0.43
N VAL A 70 15.23 6.13 0.03
CA VAL A 70 16.18 6.93 0.81
C VAL A 70 15.47 8.18 1.29
N ARG A 71 15.53 8.44 2.59
CA ARG A 71 14.90 9.60 3.22
C ARG A 71 15.95 10.48 3.88
N LEU A 72 16.02 11.73 3.43
CA LEU A 72 16.80 12.79 4.08
C LEU A 72 15.85 13.69 4.88
N THR A 73 16.18 13.94 6.13
CA THR A 73 15.43 14.83 7.03
C THR A 73 16.36 15.92 7.55
N LEU A 74 15.94 17.17 7.38
CA LEU A 74 16.56 18.35 7.96
C LEU A 74 15.55 18.98 8.93
N ALA A 75 15.97 19.18 10.18
CA ALA A 75 15.14 19.81 11.21
C ALA A 75 15.94 20.90 11.93
N GLY A 76 15.32 22.05 12.18
CA GLY A 76 15.89 23.16 12.94
C GLY A 76 15.04 23.44 14.17
N ARG A 77 15.69 23.72 15.30
CA ARG A 77 15.04 24.25 16.50
C ARG A 77 15.62 25.63 16.77
N PHE A 78 14.74 26.63 16.76
CA PHE A 78 15.04 28.05 16.99
C PHE A 78 14.79 28.40 18.46
#